data_AF-A0A0R0LQK7-F1
#
_entry.id   AF-A0A0R0LQK7-F1
#
_cell.length_a   1.000
_cell.length_b   1.000
_cell.length_c   1.000
_cell.angle_alpha   90.00
_cell.angle_beta   90.00
_cell.angle_gamma   90.00
#
_symmetry.space_group_name_H-M   'P 1'
#
loop_
_entity.id
_entity.type
_entity.pdbx_description
1 polymer ?
#
loop_
_entity_poly.entity_id
_entity_poly.type
_entity_poly.pdbx_seq_one_letter_code
_entity_poly.pdbx_strand_id
1 'polypeptide(L)'
;QKNKIKNIIKNCMIKPNVLITKQIEGDILDLTMFATRSNAIDHSKHSVVTICFYKPIRKIRLTKIFKGKQAKILQRTLTDKVIEIKNDQAILINEMVELGKIMNINEGIEIIETNQECAIFVIETEYLDPLDVFLRGIVLLMEKSKNLKDEINKSADE
;
A
#
# COMPACT_ATOMS: atom_id res chain seq x y z
N GLN A 1 -11.11 -25.43 10.92
CA GLN A 1 -10.58 -24.05 10.74
C GLN A 1 -10.83 -23.12 11.95
N LYS A 2 -11.77 -23.40 12.88
CA LYS A 2 -12.01 -22.56 14.09
C LYS A 2 -10.86 -22.53 15.13
N ASN A 3 -9.89 -23.44 15.06
CA ASN A 3 -8.83 -23.57 16.07
C ASN A 3 -7.57 -22.71 15.81
N LYS A 4 -7.46 -22.01 14.67
CA LYS A 4 -6.32 -21.11 14.40
C LYS A 4 -6.45 -19.71 15.01
N ILE A 5 -7.67 -19.30 15.37
CA ILE A 5 -7.96 -17.92 15.83
C ILE A 5 -7.62 -17.71 17.32
N LYS A 6 -7.50 -18.78 18.12
CA LYS A 6 -7.26 -18.68 19.58
C LYS A 6 -5.81 -18.38 19.99
N ASN A 7 -4.83 -18.47 19.08
CA ASN A 7 -3.41 -18.32 19.44
C ASN A 7 -2.80 -16.93 19.14
N ILE A 8 -3.58 -15.94 18.71
CA ILE A 8 -3.06 -14.61 18.33
C ILE A 8 -2.85 -13.67 19.54
N ILE A 9 -3.40 -13.99 20.72
CA ILE A 9 -3.36 -13.11 21.90
C ILE A 9 -2.03 -13.24 22.70
N LYS A 10 -1.00 -13.92 22.18
CA LYS A 10 0.22 -14.18 22.98
C LYS A 10 1.30 -13.09 22.92
N ASN A 11 1.19 -12.10 22.05
CA ASN A 11 2.13 -10.98 22.01
C ASN A 11 1.36 -9.66 22.13
N CYS A 12 1.38 -9.06 23.32
CA CYS A 12 1.05 -7.64 23.46
C CYS A 12 2.09 -6.85 22.67
N MET A 13 1.74 -6.42 21.47
CA MET A 13 2.64 -5.75 20.54
C MET A 13 2.78 -4.27 20.90
N ILE A 14 3.50 -4.00 21.99
CA ILE A 14 4.08 -2.67 22.22
C ILE A 14 5.40 -2.65 21.45
N LYS A 15 5.56 -1.68 20.55
CA LYS A 15 6.85 -1.48 19.86
C LYS A 15 7.95 -1.30 20.90
N PRO A 16 9.00 -2.16 20.90
CA PRO A 16 10.07 -2.03 21.88
C PRO A 16 10.85 -0.74 21.63
N ASN A 17 11.51 -0.24 22.68
CA ASN A 17 12.39 0.94 22.62
C ASN A 17 11.69 2.26 22.24
N VAL A 18 10.39 2.38 22.52
CA VAL A 18 9.70 3.67 22.48
C VAL A 18 10.00 4.42 23.78
N LEU A 19 10.73 5.53 23.68
CA LEU A 19 10.96 6.41 24.82
C LEU A 19 9.66 7.14 25.17
N ILE A 20 9.09 6.84 26.33
CA ILE A 20 7.85 7.46 26.83
C ILE A 20 8.17 8.73 27.62
N THR A 21 9.14 8.65 28.53
CA THR A 21 9.57 9.78 29.37
C THR A 21 11.06 9.73 29.65
N LYS A 22 11.64 10.89 29.99
CA LYS A 22 12.99 11.02 30.55
C LYS A 22 12.86 11.66 31.92
N GLN A 23 13.33 10.95 32.94
CA GLN A 23 13.24 11.35 34.33
C GLN A 23 14.60 11.80 34.86
N ILE A 24 14.58 12.70 35.82
CA ILE A 24 15.74 13.05 36.66
C ILE A 24 15.56 12.46 38.07
N GLU A 25 16.59 12.58 38.90
CA GLU A 25 16.55 12.08 40.27
C GLU A 25 15.40 12.73 41.07
N GLY A 26 14.54 11.90 41.65
CA GLY A 26 13.36 12.32 42.41
C GLY A 26 12.03 12.28 41.65
N ASP A 27 12.03 12.11 40.32
CA ASP A 27 10.79 12.00 39.55
C ASP A 27 10.11 10.63 39.74
N ILE A 28 8.78 10.64 39.91
CA ILE A 28 7.94 9.44 39.98
C ILE A 28 6.83 9.53 38.94
N LEU A 29 6.70 8.48 38.13
CA LEU A 29 5.60 8.32 37.17
C LEU A 29 4.73 7.16 37.63
N ASP A 30 3.54 7.48 38.14
CA ASP A 30 2.52 6.50 38.50
C ASP A 30 1.27 6.76 37.66
N LEU A 31 0.85 5.76 36.88
CA LEU A 31 -0.28 5.88 35.97
C LEU A 31 -0.97 4.55 35.73
N THR A 32 -2.28 4.64 35.46
CA THR A 32 -3.12 3.53 35.03
C THR A 32 -3.69 3.84 33.65
N MET A 33 -3.55 2.90 32.71
CA MET A 33 -4.04 3.06 31.33
C MET A 33 -5.10 2.02 30.99
N PHE A 34 -6.08 2.43 30.19
CA PHE A 34 -7.13 1.56 29.64
C PHE A 34 -7.10 1.62 28.12
N ALA A 35 -7.08 0.45 27.48
CA ALA A 35 -7.17 0.33 26.02
C ALA A 35 -8.63 0.08 25.61
N THR A 36 -9.11 0.81 24.61
CA THR A 36 -10.45 0.66 24.03
C THR A 36 -10.36 0.34 22.55
N ARG A 37 -11.40 -0.32 22.03
CA ARG A 37 -11.54 -0.59 20.60
C ARG A 37 -12.29 0.54 19.94
N SER A 38 -11.73 1.09 18.87
CA SER A 38 -12.29 2.17 18.06
C SER A 38 -11.70 2.10 16.64
N ASN A 39 -12.05 3.03 15.76
CA ASN A 39 -11.57 3.10 14.38
C ASN A 39 -10.83 4.44 14.14
N ALA A 40 -10.16 4.53 12.99
CA ALA A 40 -9.35 5.71 12.65
C ALA A 40 -10.17 6.97 12.29
N ILE A 41 -11.49 6.85 12.12
CA ILE A 41 -12.38 8.01 11.93
C ILE A 41 -12.48 8.78 13.25
N ASP A 42 -12.56 8.05 14.37
CA ASP A 42 -12.61 8.65 15.70
C ASP A 42 -11.26 9.31 16.06
N HIS A 43 -10.14 8.60 15.84
CA HIS A 43 -8.80 9.14 16.03
C HIS A 43 -7.72 8.32 15.31
N SER A 44 -6.72 8.99 14.75
CA SER A 44 -5.56 8.39 14.06
C SER A 44 -4.78 7.32 14.85
N LYS A 45 -4.78 7.33 16.20
CA LYS A 45 -4.11 6.33 17.04
C LYS A 45 -4.72 4.92 16.91
N HIS A 46 -5.94 4.85 16.36
CA HIS A 46 -6.64 3.60 16.06
C HIS A 46 -6.40 3.14 14.61
N SER A 47 -5.61 3.88 13.82
CA SER A 47 -5.16 3.39 12.52
C SER A 47 -4.27 2.16 12.71
N VAL A 48 -4.58 1.11 11.96
CA VAL A 48 -3.79 -0.13 11.92
C VAL A 48 -2.68 -0.08 10.86
N VAL A 49 -2.67 0.97 10.03
CA VAL A 49 -1.67 1.20 8.99
C VAL A 49 -0.83 2.41 9.35
N THR A 50 0.47 2.30 9.06
CA THR A 50 1.39 3.45 9.05
C THR A 50 1.21 4.21 7.74
N ILE A 51 1.20 3.47 6.62
CA ILE A 51 1.03 4.01 5.28
C ILE A 51 0.15 3.03 4.48
N CYS A 52 -0.84 3.57 3.76
CA CYS A 52 -1.69 2.79 2.86
C CYS A 52 -2.05 3.65 1.65
N PHE A 53 -1.49 3.33 0.50
CA PHE A 53 -1.77 4.03 -0.75
C PHE A 53 -1.61 3.08 -1.94
N TYR A 54 -1.92 3.57 -3.13
CA TYR A 54 -1.69 2.83 -4.36
C TYR A 54 -0.93 3.67 -5.37
N LYS A 55 -0.22 2.98 -6.27
CA LYS A 55 0.50 3.58 -7.40
C LYS A 55 -0.13 3.11 -8.69
N PRO A 56 -0.61 4.02 -9.56
CA PRO A 56 -1.12 3.62 -10.86
C PRO A 56 0.02 3.08 -11.73
N ILE A 57 -0.22 1.94 -12.35
CA ILE A 57 0.70 1.33 -13.32
C ILE A 57 0.10 1.48 -14.70
N ARG A 58 0.94 1.82 -15.67
CA ARG A 58 0.59 1.75 -17.08
C ARG A 58 1.48 0.78 -17.81
N LYS A 59 0.91 0.17 -18.85
CA LYS A 59 1.66 -0.63 -19.81
C LYS A 59 2.38 0.33 -20.76
N ILE A 60 3.66 0.08 -21.05
CA ILE A 60 4.44 0.89 -21.98
C ILE A 60 5.02 0.06 -23.12
N ARG A 61 5.37 0.73 -24.22
CA ARG A 61 6.28 0.22 -25.24
C ARG A 61 7.34 1.25 -25.58
N LEU A 62 8.50 0.78 -26.03
CA LEU A 62 9.53 1.63 -26.60
C LEU A 62 9.20 1.87 -28.08
N THR A 63 9.09 3.14 -28.49
CA THR A 63 8.81 3.52 -29.88
C THR A 63 10.08 3.77 -30.69
N LYS A 64 11.23 3.87 -30.02
CA LYS A 64 12.55 4.02 -30.63
C LYS A 64 13.59 3.14 -29.96
N ILE A 65 14.69 2.93 -30.66
CA ILE A 65 15.83 2.19 -30.13
C ILE A 65 16.70 3.14 -29.30
N PHE A 66 16.88 2.83 -28.02
CA PHE A 66 17.81 3.55 -27.15
C PHE A 66 19.13 2.78 -27.06
N LYS A 67 20.25 3.45 -27.34
CA LYS A 67 21.61 2.86 -27.29
C LYS A 67 22.56 3.65 -26.39
N GLY A 68 23.63 3.01 -25.94
CA GLY A 68 24.73 3.65 -25.22
C GLY A 68 24.28 4.42 -23.98
N LYS A 69 24.63 5.70 -23.92
CA LYS A 69 24.27 6.58 -22.78
C LYS A 69 22.76 6.70 -22.58
N GLN A 70 21.97 6.73 -23.65
CA GLN A 70 20.51 6.86 -23.55
C GLN A 70 19.89 5.60 -22.94
N ALA A 71 20.39 4.41 -23.30
CA ALA A 71 19.94 3.16 -22.70
C ALA A 71 20.21 3.13 -21.18
N LYS A 72 21.37 3.62 -20.73
CA LYS A 72 21.72 3.71 -19.31
C LYS A 72 20.86 4.72 -18.54
N ILE A 73 20.54 5.86 -19.14
CA ILE A 73 19.63 6.85 -18.53
C ILE A 73 18.23 6.24 -18.39
N LEU A 74 17.73 5.62 -19.47
CA LEU A 74 16.42 4.97 -19.48
C LEU A 74 16.32 3.88 -18.40
N GLN A 75 17.35 3.03 -18.28
CA GLN A 75 17.41 2.00 -17.24
C GLN A 75 17.44 2.58 -15.82
N ARG A 76 18.13 3.69 -15.58
CA ARG A 76 18.13 4.34 -14.26
C ARG A 76 16.76 4.92 -13.92
N THR A 77 16.07 5.52 -14.89
CA THR A 77 14.73 6.10 -14.66
C THR A 77 13.69 5.01 -14.42
N LEU A 78 13.69 3.96 -15.24
CA LEU A 78 12.68 2.90 -15.20
C LEU A 78 13.02 1.71 -14.30
N THR A 79 14.25 1.65 -13.78
CA THR A 79 14.88 0.52 -13.07
C THR A 79 15.30 -0.63 -13.98
N ASP A 80 16.29 -1.38 -13.50
CA ASP A 80 16.83 -2.60 -14.11
C ASP A 80 15.81 -3.74 -14.23
N LYS A 81 14.74 -3.71 -13.43
CA LYS A 81 13.61 -4.65 -13.51
C LYS A 81 12.64 -4.36 -14.67
N VAL A 82 12.73 -3.19 -15.28
CA VAL A 82 11.89 -2.77 -16.42
C VAL A 82 12.69 -2.74 -17.70
N ILE A 83 13.94 -2.26 -17.64
CA ILE A 83 14.82 -2.13 -18.79
C ILE A 83 16.11 -2.93 -18.53
N GLU A 84 16.38 -3.88 -19.41
CA GLU A 84 17.67 -4.56 -19.49
C GLU A 84 18.53 -3.91 -20.59
N ILE A 85 19.84 -3.86 -20.41
CA ILE A 85 20.77 -3.42 -21.47
C ILE A 85 21.48 -4.65 -22.01
N LYS A 86 21.24 -4.99 -23.27
CA LYS A 86 21.94 -6.06 -24.00
C LYS A 86 22.55 -5.48 -25.28
N ASN A 87 23.80 -5.82 -25.55
CA ASN A 87 24.54 -5.34 -26.73
C ASN A 87 24.46 -3.81 -26.89
N ASP A 88 24.62 -3.09 -25.78
CA ASP A 88 24.53 -1.62 -25.70
C ASP A 88 23.16 -1.01 -26.10
N GLN A 89 22.11 -1.83 -26.12
CA GLN A 89 20.74 -1.44 -26.44
C GLN A 89 19.79 -1.72 -25.28
N ALA A 90 18.86 -0.79 -25.02
CA ALA A 90 17.79 -1.00 -24.06
C ALA A 90 16.73 -1.97 -24.61
N ILE A 91 16.37 -2.95 -23.78
CA ILE A 91 15.31 -3.93 -24.03
C ILE A 91 14.31 -3.83 -22.89
N LEU A 92 13.04 -3.70 -23.24
CA LEU A 92 11.94 -3.71 -22.28
C LEU A 92 11.69 -5.15 -21.82
N ILE A 93 11.91 -5.43 -20.54
CA ILE A 93 11.71 -6.75 -19.93
C ILE A 93 10.42 -6.84 -19.10
N ASN A 94 9.92 -5.69 -18.63
CA ASN A 94 8.63 -5.60 -17.97
C ASN A 94 7.88 -4.39 -18.54
N GLU A 95 6.71 -4.63 -19.09
CA GLU A 95 5.90 -3.59 -19.73
C GLU A 95 5.14 -2.73 -18.71
N MET A 96 5.05 -3.18 -17.45
CA MET A 96 4.25 -2.54 -16.40
C MET A 96 5.11 -1.57 -15.58
N VAL A 97 4.81 -0.27 -15.71
CA VAL A 97 5.60 0.81 -15.10
C VAL A 97 4.73 1.81 -14.35
N GLU A 98 5.19 2.24 -13.18
CA GLU A 98 4.57 3.32 -12.40
C GLU A 98 4.46 4.61 -13.23
N LEU A 99 3.24 5.16 -13.33
CA LEU A 99 2.94 6.32 -14.17
C LEU A 99 3.87 7.52 -13.92
N GLY A 100 4.18 7.80 -12.65
CA GLY A 100 5.09 8.90 -12.27
C GLY A 100 6.49 8.78 -12.85
N LYS A 101 6.97 7.56 -13.14
CA LYS A 101 8.28 7.35 -13.78
C LYS A 101 8.24 7.61 -15.27
N ILE A 102 7.09 7.36 -15.91
CA ILE A 102 6.89 7.56 -17.35
C ILE A 102 6.77 9.05 -17.68
N MET A 103 6.06 9.82 -16.84
CA MET A 103 5.84 11.26 -17.07
C MET A 103 7.15 12.08 -17.15
N ASN A 104 8.24 11.58 -16.57
CA ASN A 104 9.55 12.22 -16.61
C ASN A 104 10.36 11.91 -17.88
N ILE A 105 9.80 11.14 -18.82
CA ILE A 105 10.48 10.72 -20.04
C ILE A 105 9.80 11.39 -21.24
N ASN A 106 10.52 12.33 -21.85
CA ASN A 106 9.95 13.22 -22.86
C ASN A 106 9.72 12.54 -24.22
N GLU A 107 10.42 11.45 -24.54
CA GLU A 107 10.35 10.84 -25.87
C GLU A 107 10.67 9.34 -25.88
N GLY A 108 10.13 8.64 -26.89
CA GLY A 108 10.52 7.26 -27.23
C GLY A 108 9.84 6.18 -26.38
N ILE A 109 8.91 6.58 -25.52
CA ILE A 109 8.02 5.70 -24.78
C ILE A 109 6.60 6.08 -25.11
N GLU A 110 5.78 5.07 -25.34
CA GLU A 110 4.34 5.24 -25.50
C GLU A 110 3.62 4.45 -24.42
N ILE A 111 2.65 5.11 -23.78
CA ILE A 111 1.72 4.45 -22.87
C ILE A 111 0.71 3.71 -23.73
N ILE A 112 0.66 2.39 -23.57
CA ILE A 112 -0.38 1.57 -24.19
C ILE A 112 -1.64 1.78 -23.34
N GLU A 113 -2.65 2.37 -23.96
CA GLU A 113 -3.99 2.40 -23.37
C GLU A 113 -4.43 0.97 -23.09
N THR A 114 -4.71 0.72 -21.82
CA THR A 114 -5.20 -0.55 -21.34
C THR A 114 -6.60 -0.29 -20.81
N ASN A 115 -7.56 -1.14 -21.17
CA ASN A 115 -8.92 -1.10 -20.60
C ASN A 115 -8.93 -1.47 -19.10
N GLN A 116 -7.76 -1.74 -18.51
CA GLN A 116 -7.57 -2.15 -17.13
C GLN A 116 -6.73 -1.11 -16.41
N GLU A 117 -7.32 -0.46 -15.41
CA GLU A 117 -6.56 0.33 -14.45
C GLU A 117 -5.86 -0.63 -13.48
N CYS A 118 -4.56 -0.78 -13.65
CA CYS A 118 -3.73 -1.58 -12.74
C CYS A 118 -3.11 -0.68 -11.68
N ALA A 119 -3.07 -1.16 -10.44
CA ALA A 119 -2.46 -0.44 -9.34
C ALA A 119 -1.58 -1.37 -8.49
N ILE A 120 -0.47 -0.84 -8.00
CA ILE A 120 0.32 -1.47 -6.93
C ILE A 120 -0.17 -0.88 -5.61
N PHE A 121 -0.75 -1.71 -4.76
CA PHE A 121 -1.04 -1.32 -3.39
C PHE A 121 0.22 -1.40 -2.53
N VAL A 122 0.46 -0.37 -1.74
CA VAL A 122 1.53 -0.31 -0.74
C VAL A 122 0.84 -0.16 0.61
N ILE A 123 0.95 -1.20 1.42
CA ILE A 123 0.31 -1.29 2.73
C ILE A 123 1.39 -1.64 3.75
N GLU A 124 1.63 -0.71 4.66
CA GLU A 124 2.55 -0.86 5.77
C GLU A 124 1.78 -0.82 7.08
N THR A 125 2.04 -1.81 7.93
CA THR A 125 1.37 -2.04 9.20
C THR A 125 2.42 -2.23 10.29
N GLU A 126 2.08 -1.88 11.52
CA GLU A 126 2.99 -2.09 12.65
C GLU A 126 2.82 -3.48 13.29
N TYR A 127 1.58 -3.97 13.34
CA TYR A 127 1.20 -5.09 14.22
C TYR A 127 0.38 -6.19 13.53
N LEU A 128 -0.27 -5.88 12.41
CA LEU A 128 -1.10 -6.82 11.66
C LEU A 128 -0.42 -7.22 10.36
N ASP A 129 -0.75 -8.40 9.84
CA ASP A 129 -0.34 -8.74 8.47
C ASP A 129 -1.00 -7.73 7.49
N PRO A 130 -0.23 -7.08 6.60
CA PRO A 130 -0.78 -6.18 5.58
C PRO A 130 -1.90 -6.80 4.74
N LEU A 131 -1.79 -8.10 4.42
CA LEU A 131 -2.80 -8.81 3.65
C LEU A 131 -4.11 -8.96 4.45
N ASP A 132 -4.02 -9.24 5.74
CA ASP A 132 -5.19 -9.31 6.61
C ASP A 132 -5.90 -7.95 6.69
N VAL A 133 -5.15 -6.85 6.77
CA VAL A 133 -5.71 -5.49 6.76
C VAL A 133 -6.43 -5.20 5.44
N PHE A 134 -5.80 -5.55 4.31
CA PHE A 134 -6.39 -5.39 2.98
C PHE A 134 -7.71 -6.17 2.84
N LEU A 135 -7.69 -7.46 3.19
CA LEU A 135 -8.86 -8.33 3.09
C LEU A 135 -10.00 -7.86 4.02
N ARG A 136 -9.68 -7.42 5.25
CA ARG A 136 -10.68 -6.83 6.16
C ARG A 136 -11.30 -5.57 5.56
N GLY A 137 -10.51 -4.73 4.89
CA GLY A 137 -11.01 -3.54 4.18
C GLY A 137 -12.04 -3.91 3.10
N ILE A 138 -11.75 -4.94 2.30
CA ILE A 138 -12.68 -5.44 1.27
C ILE A 138 -13.98 -5.95 1.91
N VAL A 139 -13.88 -6.80 2.93
CA VAL A 139 -15.06 -7.35 3.63
C VAL A 139 -15.91 -6.23 4.21
N LEU A 140 -15.30 -5.23 4.84
CA LEU A 140 -16.01 -4.09 5.42
C LEU A 140 -16.70 -3.24 4.36
N LEU A 141 -16.10 -3.07 3.18
CA LEU A 141 -16.75 -2.40 2.05
C LEU A 141 -17.98 -3.19 1.58
N MET A 142 -17.85 -4.51 1.42
CA MET A 142 -18.96 -5.38 1.01
C MET A 142 -20.11 -5.34 2.02
N GLU A 143 -19.80 -5.42 3.33
CA GLU A 143 -20.78 -5.31 4.41
C GLU A 143 -21.52 -3.98 4.37
N LYS A 144 -20.80 -2.86 4.21
CA LYS A 144 -21.40 -1.52 4.10
C LYS A 144 -22.32 -1.40 2.88
N SER A 145 -21.89 -1.90 1.72
CA SER A 145 -22.72 -1.89 0.51
C SER A 145 -23.99 -2.73 0.67
N LYS A 146 -23.89 -3.88 1.35
CA LYS A 146 -25.06 -4.72 1.65
C LYS A 146 -26.03 -4.03 2.60
N ASN A 147 -25.53 -3.46 3.69
CA ASN A 147 -26.36 -2.74 4.66
C ASN A 147 -27.12 -1.59 3.99
N LEU A 148 -26.44 -0.81 3.15
CA LEU A 148 -27.07 0.27 2.40
C LEU A 148 -28.18 -0.22 1.46
N LYS A 149 -27.96 -1.35 0.77
CA LYS A 149 -28.99 -1.98 -0.08
C LYS A 149 -30.20 -2.43 0.74
N ASP A 150 -29.97 -3.04 1.89
CA ASP A 150 -31.04 -3.54 2.77
C ASP A 150 -31.86 -2.38 3.37
N GLU A 151 -31.22 -1.25 3.67
CA GLU A 151 -31.89 -0.02 4.11
C GLU A 151 -32.80 0.56 3.02
N ILE A 152 -32.31 0.65 1.78
CA ILE A 152 -33.09 1.13 0.64
C ILE A 152 -34.33 0.25 0.42
N ASN A 153 -34.18 -1.07 0.46
CA ASN A 153 -35.31 -1.98 0.25
C ASN A 153 -36.37 -1.83 1.34
N LYS A 154 -35.97 -1.70 2.61
CA LYS A 154 -36.92 -1.46 3.72
C LYS A 154 -37.70 -0.16 3.55
N SER A 155 -37.04 0.90 3.07
CA SER A 155 -37.70 2.18 2.82
C SER A 155 -38.61 2.20 1.59
N ALA A 156 -38.51 1.20 0.71
CA ALA A 156 -39.38 1.07 -0.46
C ALA A 156 -40.65 0.24 -0.19
N ASP A 157 -40.63 -0.53 0.90
CA ASP A 157 -41.77 -1.36 1.37
C ASP A 157 -42.65 -0.63 2.42
N GLU A 158 -42.23 0.56 2.89
CA GLU A 158 -42.99 1.51 3.73
C GLU A 158 -43.67 2.59 2.89
#